data_AF-B6IMJ0-F1
#
_entry.id   AF-B6IMJ0-F1
#
_cell.length_a   1.000
_cell.length_b   1.000
_cell.length_c   1.000
_cell.angle_alpha   90.00
_cell.angle_beta   90.00
_cell.angle_gamma   90.00
#
_symmetry.space_group_name_H-M   'P 1'
#
loop_
_entity.id
_entity.type
_entity.pdbx_description
1 polymer ?
#
loop_
_entity_poly.entity_id
_entity_poly.type
_entity_poly.pdbx_seq_one_letter_code
_entity_poly.pdbx_strand_id
1 'polypeptide(L)' 'MAIRTQEEYERAVQEFQGLRDAPADSQDGRRRAELDAEIKAFYMQNGDEMRRGRPTR' A
#
# COMPACT_ATOMS: atom_id res chain seq x y z
N MET A 1 1.10 -5.82 -9.28
CA MET A 1 2.46 -5.47 -9.75
C MET A 1 3.27 -5.07 -8.53
N ALA A 2 4.46 -5.62 -8.31
CA ALA A 2 5.24 -5.22 -7.14
C ALA A 2 5.60 -3.72 -7.21
N ILE A 3 5.27 -2.97 -6.15
CA ILE A 3 5.68 -1.58 -5.95
C ILE A 3 7.21 -1.55 -5.79
N ARG A 4 7.91 -0.74 -6.58
CA ARG A 4 9.38 -0.66 -6.58
C ARG A 4 9.89 0.73 -6.28
N THR A 5 9.04 1.74 -6.39
CA THR A 5 9.38 3.15 -6.20
C THR A 5 8.43 3.83 -5.22
N GLN A 6 8.86 4.95 -4.66
CA GLN A 6 8.03 5.78 -3.77
C GLN A 6 6.77 6.31 -4.49
N GLU A 7 6.89 6.68 -5.76
CA GLU A 7 5.78 7.23 -6.55
C GLU A 7 4.71 6.16 -6.86
N GLU A 8 5.14 4.91 -7.10
CA GLU A 8 4.24 3.76 -7.21
C GLU A 8 3.58 3.44 -5.87
N TYR A 9 4.30 3.59 -4.76
CA TYR A 9 3.75 3.40 -3.42
C TYR A 9 2.65 4.42 -3.13
N GLU A 10 2.89 5.70 -3.42
CA GLU A 10 1.90 6.77 -3.24
C GLU A 10 0.65 6.55 -4.10
N ARG A 11 0.83 6.17 -5.37
CA ARG A 11 -0.28 5.82 -6.25
C ARG A 11 -1.06 4.61 -5.74
N ALA A 12 -0.38 3.55 -5.31
CA ALA A 12 -1.03 2.35 -4.76
C ALA A 12 -1.82 2.68 -3.48
N VAL A 13 -1.28 3.53 -2.60
CA VAL A 13 -1.98 3.99 -1.39
C VAL A 13 -3.21 4.84 -1.73
N GLN A 14 -3.12 5.74 -2.71
CA GLN A 14 -4.27 6.54 -3.16
C GLN A 14 -5.37 5.65 -3.76
N GLU A 15 -4.99 4.69 -4.61
CA GLU A 15 -5.93 3.71 -5.18
C GLU A 15 -6.58 2.89 -4.07
N PHE A 16 -5.79 2.35 -3.13
CA PHE A 16 -6.31 1.61 -1.97
C PHE A 16 -7.30 2.42 -1.12
N GLN A 17 -7.04 3.71 -0.91
CA GLN A 17 -7.95 4.59 -0.17
C GLN A 17 -9.25 4.85 -0.94
N GLY A 18 -9.18 5.05 -2.26
CA GLY A 18 -10.38 5.20 -3.10
C GLY A 18 -11.24 3.93 -3.16
N LEU A 19 -10.61 2.76 -3.03
CA LEU A 19 -11.29 1.46 -3.00
C LEU A 19 -11.76 1.05 -1.60
N ARG A 20 -11.62 1.91 -0.57
CA ARG A 20 -11.99 1.58 0.81
C ARG A 20 -13.48 1.29 0.98
N ASP A 21 -14.31 2.04 0.25
CA ASP A 21 -15.77 1.92 0.30
C ASP A 21 -16.31 0.88 -0.70
N ALA A 22 -15.45 0.22 -1.46
CA ALA A 22 -15.84 -0.84 -2.38
C ALA A 22 -16.21 -2.13 -1.65
N PRO A 23 -17.28 -2.84 -2.07
CA PRO A 23 -17.65 -4.14 -1.52
C PRO A 23 -16.53 -5.17 -1.69
N ALA A 24 -16.26 -6.00 -0.67
CA ALA A 24 -15.17 -6.98 -0.70
C ALA A 24 -15.36 -8.09 -1.77
N ASP A 25 -16.62 -8.34 -2.10
CA ASP A 25 -17.13 -9.28 -3.09
C ASP A 25 -17.08 -8.74 -4.53
N SER A 26 -16.79 -7.45 -4.72
CA SER A 26 -16.60 -6.85 -6.04
C SER A 26 -15.15 -7.01 -6.54
N GLN A 27 -14.94 -6.74 -7.84
CA GLN A 27 -13.60 -6.72 -8.45
C GLN A 27 -12.68 -5.71 -7.75
N ASP A 28 -13.26 -4.59 -7.29
CA ASP A 28 -12.58 -3.54 -6.55
C ASP A 28 -12.13 -4.01 -5.15
N GLY A 29 -12.94 -4.84 -4.48
CA GLY A 29 -12.57 -5.49 -3.21
C GLY A 29 -11.36 -6.41 -3.35
N ARG A 30 -11.30 -7.18 -4.45
CA ARG A 30 -10.12 -8.01 -4.77
C ARG A 30 -8.90 -7.15 -5.06
N ARG A 31 -9.10 -6.08 -5.85
CA ARG A 31 -8.03 -5.13 -6.18
C ARG A 31 -7.46 -4.45 -4.94
N ARG A 32 -8.32 -4.07 -3.99
CA ARG A 32 -7.94 -3.52 -2.70
C ARG A 32 -7.07 -4.50 -1.90
N ALA A 33 -7.43 -5.79 -1.88
CA ALA A 33 -6.64 -6.81 -1.18
C ALA A 33 -5.25 -7.01 -1.81
N GLU A 34 -5.16 -6.98 -3.15
CA GLU A 34 -3.88 -7.01 -3.86
C GLU A 34 -3.01 -5.79 -3.51
N LEU A 35 -3.58 -4.58 -3.55
CA LEU A 35 -2.88 -3.34 -3.21
C LEU A 35 -2.41 -3.34 -1.75
N ASP A 36 -3.22 -3.82 -0.80
CA ASP A 36 -2.81 -3.95 0.62
C ASP A 36 -1.58 -4.84 0.77
N ALA A 37 -1.56 -5.99 0.09
CA ALA A 37 -0.43 -6.90 0.12
C ALA A 37 0.83 -6.28 -0.48
N GLU A 38 0.71 -5.54 -1.59
CA GLU A 38 1.81 -4.86 -2.27
C GLU A 38 2.37 -3.69 -1.45
N ILE A 39 1.50 -2.85 -0.87
CA ILE A 39 1.86 -1.73 0.02
C ILE A 39 2.59 -2.27 1.25
N LYS A 40 2.08 -3.33 1.87
CA LYS A 40 2.74 -3.97 3.02
C LYS A 40 4.08 -4.59 2.63
N ALA A 41 4.17 -5.25 1.48
CA ALA A 41 5.43 -5.83 1.01
C ALA A 41 6.50 -4.75 0.80
N PHE A 42 6.14 -3.64 0.15
CA PHE A 42 7.03 -2.50 -0.04
C PHE A 42 7.43 -1.86 1.31
N TYR A 43 6.47 -1.67 2.22
CA TYR A 43 6.74 -1.14 3.55
C TYR A 43 7.58 -2.11 4.40
N MET A 44 7.49 -3.42 4.23
CA MET A 44 8.36 -4.37 4.94
C MET A 44 9.79 -4.36 4.38
N GLN A 45 9.94 -4.27 3.05
CA GLN A 45 11.25 -4.23 2.40
C GLN A 45 11.99 -2.91 2.64
N ASN A 46 11.28 -1.79 2.64
CA ASN A 46 11.83 -0.44 2.84
C ASN A 46 11.57 0.10 4.26
N GLY A 47 10.98 -0.73 5.12
CA GLY A 47 10.47 -0.32 6.44
C GLY A 47 11.56 0.08 7.40
N ASP A 48 12.77 -0.46 7.28
CA ASP A 48 13.90 -0.02 8.11
C ASP A 48 14.28 1.44 7.80
N GLU A 49 14.18 1.84 6.52
CA GLU A 49 14.46 3.19 6.05
C GLU A 49 13.31 4.16 6.38
N MET A 50 12.05 3.73 6.15
CA MET A 50 10.86 4.53 6.50
C MET A 50 10.64 4.67 8.01
N ARG A 51 11.01 3.65 8.81
CA ARG A 51 10.87 3.67 10.27
C ARG A 51 11.99 4.49 10.94
N ARG A 52 13.20 4.56 10.35
CA ARG A 52 14.26 5.51 10.77
C ARG A 52 13.88 6.98 10.59
N GLY A 53 12.95 7.30 9.68
CA GLY A 53 12.43 8.65 9.50
C GLY A 53 11.37 9.08 10.53
N ARG A 54 10.87 8.16 11.38
CA ARG A 54 9.86 8.48 12.40
C ARG A 54 10.57 8.65 13.75
N PRO A 55 10.73 9.87 14.29
CA PRO A 55 11.37 10.06 15.59
C PRO A 55 10.52 9.35 16.64
N THR A 56 11.12 8.36 17.31
CA THR A 56 10.55 7.76 18.51
C THR A 56 10.55 8.87 19.57
N ARG A 57 9.36 9.35 19.92
CA ARG A 57 9.14 10.14 21.14
C ARG A 57 8.33 9.28 22.10
#